data_AF-A0A7C6EG68-F1
#
_entry.id   AF-A0A7C6EG68-F1
#
_cell.length_a   1.000
_cell.length_b   1.000
_cell.length_c   1.000
_cell.angle_alpha   90.00
_cell.angle_beta   90.00
_cell.angle_gamma   90.00
#
_symmetry.space_group_name_H-M   'P 1'
#
loop_
_entity.id
_entity.type
_entity.pdbx_description
1 polymer ?
#
loop_
_entity_poly.entity_id
_entity_poly.type
_entity_poly.pdbx_seq_one_letter_code
_entity_poly.pdbx_strand_id
1 'polypeptide(L)' 'CSVGGLGGSPYRDGSFEYYISEKIRTNDFKAIGPFILASLELGK' A
#
# COMPACT_ATOMS: atom_id res chain seq x y z
N CYS A 1 1.95 0.93 -3.14
CA CYS A 1 1.05 1.99 -2.68
C CYS A 1 1.66 2.66 -1.45
N SER A 2 1.79 3.98 -1.43
CA SER A 2 2.35 4.75 -0.31
C SER A 2 1.34 4.87 0.84
N VAL A 3 0.09 5.23 0.50
CA VAL A 3 -1.07 5.29 1.40
C VAL A 3 -2.33 5.03 0.56
N GLY A 4 -3.36 4.47 1.18
CA GLY A 4 -4.69 4.37 0.59
C GLY A 4 -5.72 4.63 1.68
N GLY A 5 -6.80 5.32 1.34
CA GLY A 5 -7.86 5.66 2.29
C GLY A 5 -9.01 6.43 1.64
N LEU A 6 -10.11 6.61 2.36
CA LEU A 6 -11.31 7.28 1.86
C LEU A 6 -11.59 8.57 2.63
N GLY A 7 -12.32 9.50 2.01
CA GLY A 7 -12.70 10.78 2.61
C GLY A 7 -11.51 11.70 2.93
N GLY A 8 -11.66 12.59 3.91
CA GLY A 8 -10.63 13.57 4.30
C GLY A 8 -10.68 14.87 3.48
N SER A 9 -9.63 15.68 3.62
CA SER A 9 -9.44 16.93 2.87
C SER A 9 -7.98 17.00 2.39
N PRO A 10 -7.68 16.96 1.07
CA PRO A 10 -8.62 16.80 -0.05
C PRO A 10 -9.38 15.46 -0.02
N TYR A 11 -10.59 15.45 -0.57
CA TYR A 11 -11.49 14.29 -0.49
C TYR A 11 -10.97 13.14 -1.36
N ARG A 12 -10.84 11.96 -0.75
CA ARG A 12 -10.42 10.73 -1.41
C ARG A 12 -11.66 9.90 -1.75
N ASP A 13 -12.01 9.87 -3.03
CA ASP A 13 -13.29 9.36 -3.53
C ASP A 13 -13.34 7.85 -3.72
N GLY A 14 -12.19 7.16 -3.65
CA GLY A 14 -12.12 5.72 -3.87
C GLY A 14 -12.25 5.30 -5.32
N SER A 15 -12.16 6.24 -6.27
CA SER A 15 -12.13 5.94 -7.70
C SER A 15 -10.89 5.13 -8.08
N PHE A 16 -10.95 4.45 -9.22
CA PHE A 16 -9.80 3.75 -9.78
C PHE A 16 -8.64 4.73 -10.01
N GLU A 17 -8.94 5.89 -10.56
CA GLU A 17 -8.00 6.98 -10.81
C GLU A 17 -7.30 7.43 -9.52
N TYR A 18 -8.06 7.59 -8.43
CA TYR A 18 -7.50 7.91 -7.12
C TYR A 18 -6.47 6.86 -6.67
N TYR A 19 -6.82 5.57 -6.69
CA TYR A 19 -5.90 4.52 -6.23
C TYR A 19 -4.65 4.37 -7.11
N ILE A 20 -4.77 4.61 -8.42
CA ILE A 20 -3.63 4.54 -9.35
C ILE A 20 -2.75 5.80 -9.27
N SER A 21 -3.31 6.93 -8.87
CA SER A 21 -2.55 8.17 -8.66
C SER A 21 -1.65 8.14 -7.42
N GLU A 22 -1.86 7.19 -6.51
CA GLU A 22 -1.11 7.08 -5.26
C GLU A 22 0.37 6.75 -5.50
N LYS A 23 1.25 7.40 -4.73
CA LYS A 23 2.71 7.26 -4.94
C LYS A 23 3.16 5.81 -4.75
N ILE A 24 3.97 5.32 -5.66
CA ILE A 24 4.68 4.04 -5.49
C ILE A 24 5.98 4.32 -4.75
N ARG A 25 6.19 3.64 -3.62
CA ARG A 25 7.41 3.73 -2.81
C ARG A 25 8.05 2.35 -2.69
N THR A 26 9.36 2.31 -2.83
CA THR A 26 10.18 1.13 -2.53
C THR A 26 10.51 1.12 -1.04
N ASN A 27 10.66 -0.08 -0.46
CA ASN A 27 11.05 -0.27 0.95
C ASN A 27 10.13 0.43 1.98
N ASP A 28 8.82 0.52 1.69
CA ASP A 28 7.85 1.02 2.67
C ASP A 28 7.72 0.01 3.82
N PHE A 29 7.74 0.48 5.07
CA PHE A 29 7.61 -0.38 6.25
C PHE A 29 6.32 -1.21 6.26
N LYS A 30 5.25 -0.73 5.61
CA LYS A 30 4.00 -1.49 5.41
C LYS A 30 4.18 -2.71 4.52
N ALA A 31 5.20 -2.73 3.65
CA ALA A 31 5.50 -3.83 2.73
C ALA A 31 6.63 -4.73 3.26
N ILE A 32 7.63 -4.18 3.95
CA ILE A 32 8.80 -4.94 4.44
C ILE A 32 8.40 -6.02 5.44
N GLY A 33 7.57 -5.69 6.45
CA GLY A 33 7.12 -6.67 7.44
C GLY A 33 6.42 -7.87 6.81
N PRO A 34 5.37 -7.65 5.99
CA PRO A 34 4.72 -8.72 5.23
C PRO A 34 5.64 -9.48 4.29
N PHE A 35 6.60 -8.82 3.64
CA PHE A 35 7.57 -9.48 2.78
C PHE A 35 8.44 -10.49 3.55
N ILE A 36 8.92 -10.11 4.74
CA ILE A 36 9.68 -11.02 5.62
C ILE A 36 8.81 -12.19 6.07
N LEU A 37 7.59 -11.92 6.55
CA LEU A 37 6.67 -12.98 7.00
C LEU A 37 6.35 -13.96 5.86
N ALA A 38 6.03 -13.46 4.67
CA ALA A 38 5.79 -14.31 3.51
C ALA A 38 7.02 -15.15 3.15
N SER A 39 8.23 -14.57 3.24
CA SER A 39 9.47 -15.29 2.99
C SER A 39 9.69 -16.46 3.95
N LEU A 40 9.22 -16.36 5.20
CA LEU A 40 9.28 -17.46 6.17
C LEU A 40 8.28 -18.58 5.84
N GLU A 41 7.16 -18.27 5.19
CA GLU A 41 6.15 -19.26 4.79
C GLU A 41 6.52 -20.00 3.49
N LEU A 42 7.37 -19.43 2.63
CA LEU A 42 7.76 -20.05 1.35
C LEU A 42 8.51 -21.38 1.48
N GLY A 43 9.10 -21.65 2.65
CA GLY A 43 9.86 -22.87 2.94
C GLY A 43 9.14 -23.87 3.85
N LYS A 44 7.85 -23.66 4.14
CA LYS A 44 7.01 -24.63 4.84
C LYS A 44 6.31 -25.58 3.86
#